data_AF-A0A946X1M4-F1
#
_entry.id   AF-A0A946X1M4-F1
#
_cell.length_a   1.000
_cell.length_b   1.000
_cell.length_c   1.000
_cell.angle_alpha   90.00
_cell.angle_beta   90.00
_cell.angle_gamma   90.00
#
_symmetry.space_group_name_H-M   'P 1'
#
loop_
_entity.id
_entity.type
_entity.pdbx_description
1 polymer ?
#
loop_
_entity_poly.entity_id
_entity_poly.type
_entity_poly.pdbx_seq_one_letter_code
_entity_poly.pdbx_strand_id
1 'polypeptide(L)'
;DYSLWAVGAGLAVGPFVMDYAHLRPRDTRPEHVATVQVVFGAAQLVDAPSPIRRRHRWLLSADGVDPATASAGRSVEPSLTDEGSVAIAEGRFGDAIDSLERVVASDGAPAEAYQTLAVAYWRSGDQDAASRTIDRAVAARLQVRVPTMVADYRAIVAAVSGLMRAGLQASLLGDPEAAIGHWSGALLGEPDSRLTREQIQDAYSAAAQRPDLDATSMARWRSRKEAWNLLTEGYALYGEGEYARAVKACAASAALDPSLVEAQKWLGCAAAALGNRATANVAFARLLHLLPNAALVGSVSPEALLLFEQLRAPQDE
;
A
#
# COMPACT_ATOMS: atom_id res chain seq x y z
N ASP A 1 41.85 20.28 36.71
CA ASP A 1 42.55 19.00 36.47
C ASP A 1 42.03 18.32 35.22
N TYR A 2 42.94 18.20 34.23
CA TYR A 2 43.00 17.34 33.03
C TYR A 2 41.67 16.94 32.33
N SER A 3 41.28 17.36 31.13
CA SER A 3 41.89 17.54 29.79
C SER A 3 42.21 16.25 28.97
N LEU A 4 41.53 16.17 27.80
CA LEU A 4 41.93 15.61 26.47
C LEU A 4 42.03 14.06 26.34
N TRP A 5 41.55 13.43 25.26
CA TRP A 5 41.74 13.77 23.84
C TRP A 5 40.53 13.50 22.91
N ALA A 6 40.40 14.40 21.93
CA ALA A 6 39.66 14.26 20.69
C ALA A 6 40.59 13.86 19.53
N VAL A 7 40.03 13.27 18.47
CA VAL A 7 40.35 13.51 17.04
C VAL A 7 39.02 13.25 16.30
N GLY A 8 38.35 14.18 15.62
CA GLY A 8 38.80 15.03 14.49
C GLY A 8 38.39 14.31 13.19
N ALA A 9 37.56 14.85 12.29
CA ALA A 9 37.58 16.19 11.74
C ALA A 9 36.18 16.68 11.31
N GLY A 10 35.95 17.97 11.46
CA GLY A 10 34.83 18.68 10.84
C GLY A 10 35.28 19.47 9.60
N LEU A 11 34.31 20.04 8.91
CA LEU A 11 34.32 21.44 8.46
C LEU A 11 32.92 21.81 7.95
N ALA A 12 32.62 23.10 8.07
CA ALA A 12 31.30 23.67 8.13
C ALA A 12 31.08 24.75 7.04
N VAL A 13 29.81 25.14 6.89
CA VAL A 13 29.28 26.45 6.44
C VAL A 13 29.19 26.77 4.93
N GLY A 14 27.97 27.08 4.49
CA GLY A 14 27.70 28.02 3.38
C GLY A 14 26.42 27.76 2.56
N PRO A 15 25.45 28.72 2.45
CA PRO A 15 24.16 28.52 1.79
C PRO A 15 24.19 28.92 0.30
N PHE A 16 23.40 28.25 -0.55
CA PHE A 16 23.10 28.73 -1.91
C PHE A 16 21.60 28.74 -2.16
N VAL A 17 21.05 29.96 -2.17
CA VAL A 17 19.80 30.31 -2.84
C VAL A 17 20.12 30.46 -4.32
N MET A 18 19.36 29.82 -5.21
CA MET A 18 19.39 30.11 -6.65
C MET A 18 17.99 30.45 -7.14
N ASP A 19 17.91 31.65 -7.67
CA ASP A 19 16.79 32.37 -8.24
C ASP A 19 16.55 31.88 -9.68
N TYR A 20 15.34 31.39 -10.00
CA TYR A 20 14.95 31.01 -11.36
C TYR A 20 14.06 32.09 -11.99
N ALA A 21 14.64 33.28 -12.19
CA ALA A 21 14.12 34.26 -13.14
C ALA A 21 14.95 34.17 -14.43
N HIS A 22 14.24 34.15 -15.57
CA HIS A 22 14.74 34.22 -16.96
C HIS A 22 15.06 32.90 -17.68
N LEU A 23 14.04 32.17 -18.14
CA LEU A 23 14.08 31.54 -19.47
C LEU A 23 12.68 31.61 -20.11
N ARG A 24 12.55 32.38 -21.20
CA ARG A 24 11.43 32.30 -22.15
C ARG A 24 11.87 31.54 -23.42
N PRO A 25 10.92 31.00 -24.20
CA PRO A 25 11.11 29.78 -24.98
C PRO A 25 11.41 30.07 -26.45
N ARG A 26 12.34 29.29 -27.05
CA ARG A 26 12.23 28.76 -28.42
C ARG A 26 13.46 27.93 -28.81
N ASP A 27 13.14 26.90 -29.60
CA ASP A 27 13.99 26.06 -30.44
C ASP A 27 14.86 24.98 -29.79
N THR A 28 14.32 23.75 -29.76
CA THR A 28 14.80 22.57 -30.51
C THR A 28 13.93 21.35 -30.11
N ARG A 29 13.07 20.86 -31.01
CA ARG A 29 13.18 19.63 -31.86
C ARG A 29 12.91 18.29 -31.11
N PRO A 30 12.42 17.26 -31.83
CA PRO A 30 11.42 16.32 -31.31
C PRO A 30 12.04 15.06 -30.72
N GLU A 31 12.39 15.12 -29.43
CA GLU A 31 12.71 13.92 -28.62
C GLU A 31 11.61 13.58 -27.59
N HIS A 32 10.49 14.31 -27.57
CA HIS A 32 9.36 14.10 -26.65
C HIS A 32 8.35 13.00 -27.07
N VAL A 33 8.81 11.89 -27.67
CA VAL A 33 7.94 10.71 -27.91
C VAL A 33 8.58 9.43 -27.36
N ALA A 34 9.15 9.49 -26.15
CA ALA A 34 9.76 8.34 -25.50
C ALA A 34 9.19 8.00 -24.10
N THR A 35 8.02 8.53 -23.72
CA THR A 35 7.37 8.22 -22.41
C THR A 35 5.99 7.56 -22.54
N VAL A 36 5.70 6.92 -23.67
CA VAL A 36 4.44 6.19 -23.89
C VAL A 36 4.66 4.68 -24.15
N GLN A 37 5.91 4.18 -24.13
CA GLN A 37 6.21 2.78 -24.49
C GLN A 37 6.53 1.79 -23.37
N VAL A 38 6.31 2.12 -22.09
CA VAL A 38 6.47 1.11 -21.00
C VAL A 38 5.14 0.50 -20.53
N VAL A 39 3.97 1.00 -20.96
CA VAL A 39 2.68 0.51 -20.42
C VAL A 39 1.90 -0.43 -21.35
N PHE A 40 2.34 -0.65 -22.60
CA PHE A 40 1.72 -1.65 -23.49
C PHE A 40 2.44 -3.01 -23.56
N GLY A 41 3.37 -3.27 -22.63
CA GLY A 41 4.01 -4.58 -22.44
C GLY A 41 3.26 -5.56 -21.52
N ALA A 42 2.07 -5.21 -21.04
CA ALA A 42 1.24 -6.08 -20.19
C ALA A 42 0.06 -6.73 -20.93
N ALA A 43 -0.05 -6.55 -22.26
CA ALA A 43 -1.13 -7.10 -23.08
C ALA A 43 -0.82 -8.50 -23.66
N GLN A 44 0.16 -9.25 -23.13
CA GLN A 44 0.43 -10.65 -23.51
C GLN A 44 0.48 -11.63 -22.33
N LEU A 45 -0.19 -11.31 -21.22
CA LEU A 45 -0.55 -12.31 -20.21
C LEU A 45 -2.08 -12.44 -20.17
N VAL A 46 -2.63 -12.96 -21.27
CA VAL A 46 -3.95 -13.61 -21.26
C VAL A 46 -3.74 -15.01 -20.68
N ASP A 47 -3.72 -15.08 -19.34
CA ASP A 47 -4.35 -16.13 -18.52
C ASP A 47 -3.96 -15.88 -17.04
N ALA A 48 -4.67 -14.96 -16.40
CA ALA A 48 -4.61 -14.77 -14.96
C ALA A 48 -6.03 -14.62 -14.41
N PRO A 49 -6.61 -15.63 -13.74
CA PRO A 49 -7.95 -15.53 -13.20
C PRO A 49 -7.95 -14.89 -11.80
N SER A 50 -8.86 -13.95 -11.61
CA SER A 50 -9.05 -13.11 -10.40
C SER A 50 -9.15 -13.84 -9.04
N PRO A 51 -8.81 -13.20 -7.89
CA PRO A 51 -8.34 -13.92 -6.70
C PRO A 51 -9.38 -14.29 -5.63
N ILE A 52 -10.67 -13.94 -5.74
CA ILE A 52 -11.54 -13.90 -4.55
C ILE A 52 -12.36 -15.18 -4.28
N ARG A 53 -12.51 -16.15 -5.19
CA ARG A 53 -13.43 -17.30 -4.93
C ARG A 53 -13.05 -18.69 -5.46
N ARG A 54 -11.77 -19.07 -5.54
CA ARG A 54 -11.39 -20.50 -5.74
C ARG A 54 -10.26 -20.92 -4.82
N ARG A 55 -10.58 -21.03 -3.53
CA ARG A 55 -9.66 -21.42 -2.46
C ARG A 55 -9.36 -22.92 -2.38
N HIS A 56 -9.74 -23.76 -3.35
CA HIS A 56 -9.38 -25.19 -3.35
C HIS A 56 -9.29 -25.77 -4.77
N ARG A 57 -8.23 -26.58 -4.99
CA ARG A 57 -8.09 -27.70 -5.97
C ARG A 57 -7.17 -27.55 -7.20
N TRP A 58 -6.27 -26.56 -7.32
CA TRP A 58 -5.29 -26.60 -8.44
C TRP A 58 -3.86 -26.13 -8.11
N LEU A 59 -3.43 -26.24 -6.86
CA LEU A 59 -2.03 -26.02 -6.43
C LEU A 59 -1.31 -27.35 -6.12
N LEU A 60 -1.57 -28.37 -6.94
CA LEU A 60 -0.77 -29.59 -7.05
C LEU A 60 -0.39 -29.77 -8.52
N SER A 61 0.51 -28.94 -9.02
CA SER A 61 1.32 -29.31 -10.19
C SER A 61 2.65 -28.58 -10.12
N ALA A 62 3.70 -29.39 -10.19
CA ALA A 62 5.11 -29.13 -9.96
C ALA A 62 5.73 -28.03 -10.84
N ASP A 63 6.91 -27.60 -10.36
CA ASP A 63 8.09 -27.05 -11.06
C ASP A 63 8.46 -25.64 -10.56
N GLY A 64 9.60 -25.39 -9.91
CA GLY A 64 10.68 -26.25 -9.46
C GLY A 64 11.52 -25.50 -8.41
N VAL A 65 11.86 -26.18 -7.33
CA VAL A 65 12.96 -25.79 -6.44
C VAL A 65 14.06 -26.81 -6.71
N ASP A 66 15.18 -26.34 -7.23
CA ASP A 66 16.34 -27.16 -7.55
C ASP A 66 17.02 -27.63 -6.25
N PRO A 67 17.09 -28.95 -5.96
CA PRO A 67 17.55 -29.46 -4.66
C PRO A 67 19.09 -29.51 -4.49
N ALA A 68 19.86 -28.85 -5.35
CA ALA A 68 21.31 -29.04 -5.43
C ALA A 68 22.15 -27.86 -4.93
N THR A 69 22.00 -27.45 -3.67
CA THR A 69 23.06 -26.70 -2.96
C THR A 69 23.25 -27.20 -1.53
N ALA A 70 23.67 -28.46 -1.39
CA ALA A 70 24.25 -28.97 -0.17
C ALA A 70 25.73 -28.54 -0.08
N SER A 71 26.06 -27.59 0.79
CA SER A 71 27.42 -27.47 1.32
C SER A 71 27.41 -27.47 2.85
N ALA A 72 28.42 -28.15 3.38
CA ALA A 72 28.45 -28.76 4.69
C ALA A 72 28.47 -27.77 5.87
N GLY A 73 27.66 -28.05 6.91
CA GLY A 73 27.80 -27.40 8.21
C GLY A 73 26.65 -27.66 9.20
N ARG A 74 26.77 -28.75 9.98
CA ARG A 74 25.96 -29.14 11.16
C ARG A 74 24.48 -29.54 10.94
N SER A 75 24.13 -30.65 11.56
CA SER A 75 22.84 -31.36 11.49
C SER A 75 21.70 -30.57 12.15
N VAL A 76 20.95 -29.83 11.35
CA VAL A 76 19.57 -29.45 11.65
C VAL A 76 18.68 -30.29 10.73
N GLU A 77 17.64 -30.95 11.27
CA GLU A 77 16.81 -31.94 10.58
C GLU A 77 16.20 -31.39 9.26
N PRO A 78 16.74 -31.78 8.08
CA PRO A 78 16.18 -31.38 6.79
C PRO A 78 14.72 -31.84 6.64
N SER A 79 14.38 -32.96 7.28
CA SER A 79 13.04 -33.56 7.28
C SER A 79 11.95 -32.59 7.72
N LEU A 80 12.16 -31.77 8.76
CA LEU A 80 11.09 -30.90 9.28
C LEU A 80 10.85 -29.67 8.40
N THR A 81 11.87 -29.18 7.69
CA THR A 81 11.71 -28.09 6.71
C THR A 81 11.02 -28.59 5.44
N ASP A 82 11.36 -29.80 5.02
CA ASP A 82 10.71 -30.48 3.89
C ASP A 82 9.26 -30.85 4.23
N GLU A 83 9.00 -31.37 5.44
CA GLU A 83 7.66 -31.64 5.97
C GLU A 83 6.81 -30.37 6.05
N GLY A 84 7.39 -29.26 6.52
CA GLY A 84 6.72 -27.96 6.52
C GLY A 84 6.33 -27.52 5.11
N SER A 85 7.22 -27.72 4.12
CA SER A 85 6.95 -27.41 2.71
C SER A 85 5.84 -28.28 2.13
N VAL A 86 5.83 -29.57 2.44
CA VAL A 86 4.78 -30.52 2.05
C VAL A 86 3.44 -30.12 2.69
N ALA A 87 3.43 -29.81 3.99
CA ALA A 87 2.22 -29.39 4.70
C ALA A 87 1.64 -28.09 4.12
N ILE A 88 2.47 -27.13 3.69
CA ILE A 88 2.02 -25.92 2.97
C ILE A 88 1.37 -26.30 1.63
N ALA A 89 1.96 -27.21 0.87
CA ALA A 89 1.41 -27.67 -0.41
C ALA A 89 0.05 -28.37 -0.25
N GLU A 90 -0.13 -29.12 0.85
CA GLU A 90 -1.38 -29.76 1.23
C GLU A 90 -2.41 -28.81 1.84
N GLY A 91 -2.03 -27.56 2.12
CA GLY A 91 -2.88 -26.55 2.75
C GLY A 91 -3.03 -26.70 4.27
N ARG A 92 -2.23 -27.57 4.90
CA ARG A 92 -2.17 -27.78 6.35
C ARG A 92 -1.26 -26.73 7.01
N PHE A 93 -1.68 -25.46 6.96
CA PHE A 93 -0.83 -24.35 7.38
C PHE A 93 -0.50 -24.36 8.88
N GLY A 94 -1.45 -24.78 9.74
CA GLY A 94 -1.21 -24.91 11.18
C GLY A 94 -0.09 -25.90 11.50
N ASP A 95 -0.21 -27.12 10.97
CA ASP A 95 0.82 -28.18 11.14
C ASP A 95 2.19 -27.73 10.60
N ALA A 96 2.21 -27.03 9.47
CA ALA A 96 3.43 -26.46 8.90
C ALA A 96 4.06 -25.42 9.85
N ILE A 97 3.27 -24.47 10.35
CA ILE A 97 3.71 -23.43 11.28
C ILE A 97 4.26 -24.06 12.56
N ASP A 98 3.52 -25.00 13.17
CA ASP A 98 3.92 -25.65 14.43
C ASP A 98 5.23 -26.44 14.28
N SER A 99 5.43 -27.08 13.13
CA SER A 99 6.66 -27.85 12.85
C SER A 99 7.84 -26.92 12.57
N LEU A 100 7.62 -25.86 11.79
CA LEU A 100 8.66 -24.89 11.44
C LEU A 100 9.04 -23.97 12.61
N GLU A 101 8.11 -23.60 13.51
CA GLU A 101 8.42 -22.88 14.74
C GLU A 101 9.35 -23.69 15.66
N ARG A 102 9.17 -25.01 15.73
CA ARG A 102 10.12 -25.89 16.44
C ARG A 102 11.52 -25.86 15.82
N VAL A 103 11.60 -25.80 14.50
CA VAL A 103 12.88 -25.68 13.78
C VAL A 103 13.54 -24.34 14.08
N VAL A 104 12.82 -23.22 13.95
CA VAL A 104 13.40 -21.88 14.20
C VAL A 104 13.70 -21.59 15.67
N ALA A 105 13.12 -22.36 16.60
CA ALA A 105 13.46 -22.31 18.01
C ALA A 105 14.76 -23.07 18.36
N SER A 106 15.30 -23.87 17.43
CA SER A 106 16.55 -24.62 17.63
C SER A 106 17.80 -23.76 17.38
N ASP A 107 18.87 -24.03 18.13
CA ASP A 107 20.15 -23.36 17.94
C ASP A 107 20.72 -23.68 16.55
N GLY A 108 20.95 -22.63 15.75
CA GLY A 108 21.50 -22.77 14.40
C GLY A 108 20.45 -23.04 13.31
N ALA A 109 19.18 -22.72 13.56
CA ALA A 109 18.13 -22.81 12.55
C ALA A 109 18.54 -22.18 11.20
N PRO A 110 18.39 -22.90 10.08
CA PRO A 110 18.82 -22.44 8.77
C PRO A 110 17.93 -21.29 8.27
N ALA A 111 18.49 -20.46 7.39
CA ALA A 111 17.77 -19.33 6.78
C ALA A 111 16.51 -19.81 6.02
N GLU A 112 16.57 -20.99 5.41
CA GLU A 112 15.48 -21.65 4.69
C GLU A 112 14.27 -21.91 5.59
N ALA A 113 14.47 -22.31 6.85
CA ALA A 113 13.36 -22.58 7.78
C ALA A 113 12.56 -21.30 8.07
N TYR A 114 13.23 -20.16 8.22
CA TYR A 114 12.56 -18.85 8.37
C TYR A 114 11.81 -18.43 7.11
N GLN A 115 12.34 -18.73 5.92
CA GLN A 115 11.67 -18.43 4.65
C GLN A 115 10.39 -19.26 4.50
N THR A 116 10.48 -20.57 4.72
CA THR A 116 9.34 -21.49 4.64
C THR A 116 8.28 -21.15 5.70
N LEU A 117 8.70 -20.79 6.92
CA LEU A 117 7.79 -20.34 7.98
C LEU A 117 7.08 -19.03 7.61
N ALA A 118 7.79 -18.07 7.03
CA ALA A 118 7.17 -16.83 6.55
C ALA A 118 6.13 -17.10 5.44
N VAL A 119 6.40 -18.05 4.54
CA VAL A 119 5.42 -18.50 3.54
C VAL A 119 4.22 -19.18 4.19
N ALA A 120 4.44 -20.03 5.21
CA ALA A 120 3.36 -20.70 5.94
C ALA A 120 2.43 -19.67 6.62
N TYR A 121 3.00 -18.70 7.34
CA TYR A 121 2.25 -17.60 7.96
C TYR A 121 1.49 -16.78 6.91
N TRP A 122 2.13 -16.41 5.79
CA TRP A 122 1.47 -15.69 4.71
C TRP A 122 0.26 -16.44 4.16
N ARG A 123 0.42 -17.75 3.91
CA ARG A 123 -0.63 -18.61 3.35
C ARG A 123 -1.76 -18.89 4.34
N SER A 124 -1.47 -18.83 5.65
CA SER A 124 -2.47 -18.89 6.71
C SER A 124 -3.29 -17.59 6.85
N GLY A 125 -2.77 -16.47 6.33
CA GLY A 125 -3.39 -15.14 6.40
C GLY A 125 -2.75 -14.20 7.42
N ASP A 126 -1.81 -14.67 8.23
CA ASP A 126 -1.07 -13.85 9.20
C ASP A 126 0.16 -13.20 8.55
N GLN A 127 -0.09 -12.15 7.77
CA GLN A 127 0.94 -11.40 7.05
C GLN A 127 1.93 -10.69 8.00
N ASP A 128 1.46 -10.31 9.19
CA ASP A 128 2.30 -9.69 10.21
C ASP A 128 3.27 -10.71 10.82
N ALA A 129 2.81 -11.92 11.13
CA ALA A 129 3.70 -12.99 11.58
C ALA A 129 4.70 -13.38 10.50
N ALA A 130 4.30 -13.41 9.23
CA ALA A 130 5.22 -13.63 8.11
C ALA A 130 6.32 -12.56 8.09
N SER A 131 5.95 -11.29 8.22
CA SER A 131 6.90 -10.17 8.28
C SER A 131 7.83 -10.27 9.50
N ARG A 132 7.28 -10.51 10.71
CA ARG A 132 8.08 -10.67 11.95
C ARG A 132 9.04 -11.85 11.88
N THR A 133 8.67 -12.92 11.18
CA THR A 133 9.54 -14.10 11.00
C THR A 133 10.79 -13.73 10.19
N ILE A 134 10.64 -12.92 9.15
CA ILE A 134 11.78 -12.38 8.40
C ILE A 134 12.64 -11.46 9.28
N ASP A 135 12.02 -10.61 10.10
CA ASP A 135 12.76 -9.74 11.04
C ASP A 135 13.58 -10.54 12.05
N ARG A 136 13.03 -11.64 12.59
CA ARG A 136 13.74 -12.56 13.49
C ARG A 136 15.00 -13.13 12.81
N ALA A 137 14.88 -13.55 11.56
CA ALA A 137 16.01 -14.10 10.81
C ALA A 137 17.11 -13.06 10.54
N VAL A 138 16.70 -11.83 10.16
CA VAL A 138 17.63 -10.71 9.94
C VAL A 138 18.31 -10.30 11.26
N ALA A 139 17.57 -10.27 12.38
CA ALA A 139 18.11 -9.98 13.71
C ALA A 139 19.13 -11.06 14.15
N ALA A 140 18.90 -12.31 13.76
CA ALA A 140 19.86 -13.41 13.92
C ALA A 140 21.03 -13.36 12.93
N ARG A 141 21.12 -12.30 12.10
CA ARG A 141 22.15 -12.08 11.06
C ARG A 141 22.19 -13.17 9.98
N LEU A 142 21.07 -13.85 9.74
CA LEU A 142 20.94 -14.83 8.68
C LEU A 142 20.72 -14.13 7.33
N GLN A 143 21.35 -14.67 6.28
CA GLN A 143 21.06 -14.24 4.91
C GLN A 143 19.80 -14.95 4.41
N VAL A 144 18.65 -14.31 4.63
CA VAL A 144 17.35 -14.82 4.15
C VAL A 144 16.97 -14.21 2.82
N ARG A 145 16.48 -15.03 1.90
CA ARG A 145 15.75 -14.56 0.72
C ARG A 145 14.32 -14.24 1.13
N VAL A 146 13.96 -12.96 1.14
CA VAL A 146 12.60 -12.55 1.48
C VAL A 146 11.64 -12.94 0.34
N PRO A 147 10.57 -13.70 0.61
CA PRO A 147 9.55 -13.99 -0.41
C PRO A 147 8.95 -12.68 -0.95
N THR A 148 8.75 -12.58 -2.27
CA THR A 148 8.31 -11.34 -2.94
C THR A 148 7.05 -10.75 -2.32
N MET A 149 6.04 -11.58 -2.09
CA MET A 149 4.78 -11.17 -1.45
C MET A 149 4.97 -10.57 -0.04
N VAL A 150 5.93 -11.09 0.74
CA VAL A 150 6.26 -10.58 2.08
C VAL A 150 7.05 -9.28 1.96
N ALA A 151 7.95 -9.17 0.98
CA ALA A 151 8.69 -7.94 0.70
C ALA A 151 7.75 -6.79 0.28
N ASP A 152 6.79 -7.06 -0.61
CA ASP A 152 5.81 -6.09 -1.08
C ASP A 152 4.92 -5.60 0.08
N TYR A 153 4.42 -6.52 0.91
CA TYR A 153 3.67 -6.17 2.11
C TYR A 153 4.47 -5.29 3.07
N ARG A 154 5.72 -5.66 3.34
CA ARG A 154 6.62 -4.87 4.19
C ARG A 154 6.85 -3.48 3.65
N ALA A 155 7.00 -3.32 2.33
CA ALA A 155 7.14 -2.01 1.70
C ALA A 155 5.89 -1.15 1.89
N ILE A 156 4.69 -1.73 1.75
CA ILE A 156 3.41 -1.04 2.01
C ILE A 156 3.33 -0.61 3.48
N VAL A 157 3.54 -1.53 4.43
CA VAL A 157 3.48 -1.23 5.87
C VAL A 157 4.47 -0.14 6.27
N ALA A 158 5.70 -0.19 5.74
CA ALA A 158 6.71 0.83 5.98
C ALA A 158 6.30 2.19 5.39
N ALA A 159 5.74 2.21 4.18
CA ALA A 159 5.25 3.43 3.55
C ALA A 159 4.09 4.04 4.35
N VAL A 160 3.10 3.24 4.76
CA VAL A 160 1.97 3.67 5.59
C VAL A 160 2.45 4.21 6.93
N SER A 161 3.34 3.48 7.62
CA SER A 161 3.92 3.94 8.90
C SER A 161 4.73 5.23 8.75
N GLY A 162 5.43 5.40 7.62
CA GLY A 162 6.12 6.64 7.27
C GLY A 162 5.15 7.81 7.09
N LEU A 163 4.06 7.59 6.35
CA LEU A 163 3.01 8.56 6.12
C LEU A 163 2.29 8.95 7.41
N MET A 164 1.96 7.99 8.28
CA MET A 164 1.35 8.29 9.57
C MET A 164 2.25 9.17 10.45
N ARG A 165 3.56 8.88 10.50
CA ARG A 165 4.52 9.72 11.24
C ARG A 165 4.64 11.12 10.65
N ALA A 166 4.69 11.24 9.32
CA ALA A 166 4.74 12.53 8.63
C ALA A 166 3.44 13.34 8.85
N GLY A 167 2.29 12.68 8.84
CA GLY A 167 0.99 13.29 9.14
C GLY A 167 0.93 13.81 10.57
N LEU A 168 1.38 13.03 11.55
CA LEU A 168 1.47 13.47 12.94
C LEU A 168 2.40 14.68 13.09
N GLN A 169 3.58 14.63 12.46
CA GLN A 169 4.53 15.75 12.49
C GLN A 169 3.94 17.02 11.86
N ALA A 170 3.27 16.91 10.72
CA ALA A 170 2.61 18.04 10.07
C ALA A 170 1.48 18.63 10.93
N SER A 171 0.68 17.78 11.58
CA SER A 171 -0.35 18.22 12.54
C SER A 171 0.27 19.01 13.70
N LEU A 172 1.40 18.54 14.25
CA LEU A 172 2.12 19.24 15.34
C LEU A 172 2.71 20.58 14.89
N LEU A 173 3.13 20.68 13.62
CA LEU A 173 3.65 21.93 13.04
C LEU A 173 2.53 22.90 12.62
N GLY A 174 1.26 22.51 12.73
CA GLY A 174 0.14 23.35 12.31
C GLY A 174 0.02 23.48 10.78
N ASP A 175 0.52 22.52 10.03
CA ASP A 175 0.37 22.44 8.57
C ASP A 175 -0.73 21.43 8.20
N PRO A 176 -2.00 21.89 8.12
CA PRO A 176 -3.11 20.98 7.83
C PRO A 176 -3.06 20.42 6.41
N GLU A 177 -2.48 21.13 5.44
CA GLU A 177 -2.41 20.66 4.06
C GLU A 177 -1.51 19.42 3.97
N ALA A 178 -0.31 19.52 4.54
CA ALA A 178 0.62 18.40 4.62
C ALA A 178 0.05 17.26 5.47
N ALA A 179 -0.58 17.57 6.61
CA ALA A 179 -1.20 16.57 7.46
C ALA A 179 -2.28 15.78 6.70
N ILE A 180 -3.22 16.47 6.05
CA ILE A 180 -4.29 15.82 5.25
C ILE A 180 -3.67 14.95 4.15
N GLY A 181 -2.67 15.45 3.42
CA GLY A 181 -2.01 14.68 2.37
C GLY A 181 -1.38 13.39 2.88
N HIS A 182 -0.64 13.46 3.99
CA HIS A 182 0.00 12.29 4.59
C HIS A 182 -1.01 11.30 5.17
N TRP A 183 -2.02 11.77 5.89
CA TRP A 183 -3.05 10.90 6.46
C TRP A 183 -3.93 10.25 5.38
N SER A 184 -4.25 10.97 4.30
CA SER A 184 -4.99 10.40 3.16
C SER A 184 -4.17 9.30 2.48
N GLY A 185 -2.87 9.53 2.28
CA GLY A 185 -1.95 8.50 1.79
C GLY A 185 -1.92 7.25 2.70
N ALA A 186 -1.91 7.44 4.02
CA ALA A 186 -1.97 6.31 4.97
C ALA A 186 -3.32 5.58 4.92
N LEU A 187 -4.42 6.30 4.76
CA LEU A 187 -5.78 5.74 4.63
C LEU A 187 -5.94 4.91 3.33
N LEU A 188 -5.24 5.26 2.25
CA LEU A 188 -5.20 4.41 1.06
C LEU A 188 -4.54 3.05 1.34
N GLY A 189 -3.58 2.99 2.26
CA GLY A 189 -2.93 1.76 2.69
C GLY A 189 -3.76 0.94 3.68
N GLU A 190 -4.43 1.63 4.60
CA GLU A 190 -5.32 1.04 5.61
C GLU A 190 -6.72 1.68 5.54
N PRO A 191 -7.56 1.28 4.57
CA PRO A 191 -8.88 1.91 4.33
C PRO A 191 -9.83 1.88 5.52
N ASP A 192 -9.66 0.88 6.38
CA ASP A 192 -10.52 0.65 7.54
C ASP A 192 -10.04 1.37 8.81
N SER A 193 -8.88 2.04 8.75
CA SER A 193 -8.28 2.69 9.91
C SER A 193 -9.13 3.87 10.40
N ARG A 194 -9.80 3.65 11.54
CA ARG A 194 -10.57 4.70 12.23
C ARG A 194 -9.67 5.87 12.64
N LEU A 195 -8.46 5.56 13.12
CA LEU A 195 -7.49 6.55 13.55
C LEU A 195 -7.15 7.53 12.44
N THR A 196 -6.80 7.04 11.24
CA THR A 196 -6.42 7.93 10.13
C THR A 196 -7.60 8.81 9.69
N ARG A 197 -8.83 8.28 9.64
CA ARG A 197 -10.02 9.09 9.35
C ARG A 197 -10.25 10.19 10.38
N GLU A 198 -10.10 9.88 11.66
CA GLU A 198 -10.22 10.88 12.74
C GLU A 198 -9.15 11.97 12.61
N GLN A 199 -7.90 11.62 12.33
CA GLN A 199 -6.83 12.60 12.13
C GLN A 199 -7.09 13.52 10.92
N ILE A 200 -7.64 13.00 9.82
CA ILE A 200 -8.04 13.81 8.66
C ILE A 200 -9.17 14.77 9.03
N GLN A 201 -10.19 14.27 9.74
CA GLN A 201 -11.32 15.09 10.21
C GLN A 201 -10.87 16.23 11.12
N ASP A 202 -9.94 15.95 12.03
CA ASP A 202 -9.35 16.93 12.94
C ASP A 202 -8.53 17.96 12.17
N ALA A 203 -7.71 17.53 11.20
CA ALA A 203 -6.91 18.42 10.37
C ALA A 203 -7.79 19.38 9.54
N TYR A 204 -8.88 18.89 8.91
CA TYR A 204 -9.86 19.76 8.23
C TYR A 204 -10.55 20.73 9.21
N SER A 205 -10.87 20.26 10.41
CA SER A 205 -11.55 21.08 11.42
C SER A 205 -10.66 22.18 11.97
N ALA A 206 -9.38 21.89 12.19
CA ALA A 206 -8.37 22.88 12.59
C ALA A 206 -8.13 23.89 11.46
N ALA A 207 -8.00 23.43 10.21
CA ALA A 207 -7.79 24.29 9.06
C ALA A 207 -8.94 25.28 8.85
N ALA A 208 -10.19 24.82 8.99
CA ALA A 208 -11.39 25.64 8.82
C ALA A 208 -11.67 26.59 10.00
N GLN A 209 -10.86 26.59 11.06
CA GLN A 209 -11.01 27.46 12.23
C GLN A 209 -9.81 28.39 12.45
N ARG A 210 -8.84 28.37 11.53
CA ARG A 210 -7.66 29.22 11.60
C ARG A 210 -8.04 30.71 11.59
N PRO A 211 -7.62 31.49 12.60
CA PRO A 211 -8.02 32.90 12.72
C PRO A 211 -7.32 33.82 11.72
N ASP A 212 -6.23 33.36 11.10
CA ASP A 212 -5.39 34.10 10.16
C ASP A 212 -5.86 33.99 8.70
N LEU A 213 -6.92 33.23 8.42
CA LEU A 213 -7.43 33.04 7.07
C LEU A 213 -8.31 34.20 6.61
N ASP A 214 -8.14 34.60 5.35
CA ASP A 214 -9.12 35.44 4.66
C ASP A 214 -10.43 34.67 4.39
N ALA A 215 -11.49 35.40 4.02
CA ALA A 215 -12.81 34.83 3.78
C ALA A 215 -12.84 33.78 2.66
N THR A 216 -12.03 33.93 1.62
CA THR A 216 -11.96 33.01 0.47
C THR A 216 -11.31 31.70 0.88
N SER A 217 -10.18 31.76 1.58
CA SER A 217 -9.44 30.63 2.10
C SER A 217 -10.27 29.87 3.14
N MET A 218 -10.95 30.60 4.02
CA MET A 218 -11.91 30.05 4.97
C MET A 218 -13.03 29.27 4.26
N ALA A 219 -13.65 29.86 3.22
CA ALA A 219 -14.68 29.20 2.43
C ALA A 219 -14.16 27.95 1.72
N ARG A 220 -12.95 28.00 1.16
CA ARG A 220 -12.28 26.83 0.55
C ARG A 220 -12.10 25.70 1.57
N TRP A 221 -11.58 26.00 2.76
CA TRP A 221 -11.40 24.99 3.81
C TRP A 221 -12.73 24.39 4.28
N ARG A 222 -13.77 25.21 4.44
CA ARG A 222 -15.12 24.72 4.76
C ARG A 222 -15.67 23.81 3.67
N SER A 223 -15.49 24.17 2.40
CA SER A 223 -15.92 23.34 1.26
C SER A 223 -15.20 21.99 1.23
N ARG A 224 -13.89 21.96 1.49
CA ARG A 224 -13.12 20.70 1.55
C ARG A 224 -13.49 19.84 2.76
N LYS A 225 -13.71 20.47 3.92
CA LYS A 225 -14.23 19.79 5.11
C LYS A 225 -15.60 19.16 4.82
N GLU A 226 -16.48 19.88 4.13
CA GLU A 226 -17.78 19.36 3.73
C GLU A 226 -17.66 18.20 2.73
N ALA A 227 -16.73 18.30 1.77
CA ALA A 227 -16.41 17.19 0.87
C ALA A 227 -16.01 15.93 1.66
N TRP A 228 -15.17 16.09 2.70
CA TRP A 228 -14.76 15.00 3.57
C TRP A 228 -15.90 14.42 4.42
N ASN A 229 -16.80 15.26 4.92
CA ASN A 229 -17.99 14.81 5.67
C ASN A 229 -18.89 13.94 4.77
N LEU A 230 -19.17 14.41 3.54
CA LEU A 230 -19.97 13.67 2.55
C LEU A 230 -19.30 12.36 2.13
N LEU A 231 -17.97 12.34 2.05
CA LEU A 231 -17.22 11.10 1.82
C LEU A 231 -17.44 10.10 2.95
N THR A 232 -17.33 10.56 4.20
CA THR A 232 -17.49 9.72 5.38
C THR A 232 -18.92 9.16 5.47
N GLU A 233 -19.93 9.98 5.14
CA GLU A 233 -21.31 9.54 4.99
C GLU A 233 -21.45 8.48 3.89
N GLY A 234 -20.89 8.73 2.70
CA GLY A 234 -20.92 7.79 1.59
C GLY A 234 -20.27 6.44 1.91
N TYR A 235 -19.15 6.46 2.65
CA TYR A 235 -18.51 5.26 3.17
C TYR A 235 -19.39 4.49 4.15
N ALA A 236 -20.03 5.16 5.11
CA ALA A 236 -20.94 4.53 6.06
C ALA A 236 -22.14 3.88 5.35
N LEU A 237 -22.77 4.62 4.42
CA LEU A 237 -23.88 4.13 3.60
C LEU A 237 -23.49 2.92 2.74
N TYR A 238 -22.25 2.90 2.22
CA TYR A 238 -21.74 1.73 1.50
C TYR A 238 -21.65 0.50 2.40
N GLY A 239 -21.18 0.66 3.64
CA GLY A 239 -21.14 -0.41 4.64
C GLY A 239 -22.52 -0.92 5.04
N GLU A 240 -23.54 -0.06 5.02
CA GLU A 240 -24.95 -0.42 5.26
C GLU A 240 -25.63 -1.07 4.04
N GLY A 241 -24.97 -1.11 2.88
CA GLY A 241 -25.53 -1.64 1.63
C GLY A 241 -26.45 -0.65 0.90
N GLU A 242 -26.54 0.60 1.35
CA GLU A 242 -27.34 1.66 0.73
C GLU A 242 -26.61 2.30 -0.47
N TYR A 243 -26.24 1.48 -1.45
CA TYR A 243 -25.34 1.85 -2.54
C TYR A 243 -25.79 3.07 -3.36
N ALA A 244 -27.10 3.24 -3.59
CA ALA A 244 -27.62 4.39 -4.32
C ALA A 244 -27.38 5.73 -3.58
N ARG A 245 -27.55 5.74 -2.26
CA ARG A 245 -27.25 6.93 -1.44
C ARG A 245 -25.75 7.13 -1.29
N ALA A 246 -24.98 6.05 -1.15
CA ALA A 246 -23.53 6.11 -1.13
C ALA A 246 -22.98 6.76 -2.42
N VAL A 247 -23.45 6.34 -3.60
CA VAL A 247 -23.08 6.97 -4.88
C VAL A 247 -23.38 8.47 -4.88
N LYS A 248 -24.55 8.88 -4.39
CA LYS A 248 -24.93 10.30 -4.33
C LYS A 248 -24.00 11.09 -3.41
N ALA A 249 -23.72 10.58 -2.21
CA ALA A 249 -22.84 11.23 -1.23
C ALA A 249 -21.40 11.32 -1.75
N CYS A 250 -20.84 10.22 -2.26
CA CYS A 250 -19.48 10.21 -2.84
C CYS A 250 -19.36 11.10 -4.08
N ALA A 251 -20.39 11.15 -4.94
CA ALA A 251 -20.40 12.05 -6.10
C ALA A 251 -20.45 13.53 -5.69
N ALA A 252 -21.23 13.87 -4.65
CA ALA A 252 -21.28 15.22 -4.11
C ALA A 252 -19.93 15.61 -3.46
N SER A 253 -19.31 14.69 -2.72
CA SER A 253 -17.97 14.85 -2.18
C SER A 253 -16.95 15.14 -3.29
N ALA A 254 -16.91 14.29 -4.32
CA ALA A 254 -16.03 14.43 -5.48
C ALA A 254 -16.27 15.72 -6.29
N ALA A 255 -17.47 16.31 -6.22
CA ALA A 255 -17.77 17.58 -6.87
C ALA A 255 -17.22 18.78 -6.06
N LEU A 256 -17.23 18.69 -4.73
CA LEU A 256 -16.69 19.73 -3.85
C LEU A 256 -15.16 19.70 -3.78
N ASP A 257 -14.55 18.50 -3.76
CA ASP A 257 -13.10 18.32 -3.85
C ASP A 257 -12.75 17.24 -4.88
N PRO A 258 -12.49 17.63 -6.15
CA PRO A 258 -12.13 16.70 -7.21
C PRO A 258 -10.78 15.99 -7.00
N SER A 259 -9.94 16.50 -6.09
CA SER A 259 -8.63 15.92 -5.79
C SER A 259 -8.68 14.83 -4.71
N LEU A 260 -9.84 14.66 -4.05
CA LEU A 260 -10.03 13.68 -2.98
C LEU A 260 -10.10 12.26 -3.57
N VAL A 261 -8.98 11.54 -3.47
CA VAL A 261 -8.76 10.22 -4.05
C VAL A 261 -9.78 9.21 -3.52
N GLU A 262 -10.07 9.28 -2.22
CA GLU A 262 -11.00 8.41 -1.51
C GLU A 262 -12.43 8.58 -2.03
N ALA A 263 -12.84 9.80 -2.41
CA ALA A 263 -14.16 10.03 -2.97
C ALA A 263 -14.35 9.32 -4.32
N GLN A 264 -13.32 9.31 -5.17
CA GLN A 264 -13.35 8.55 -6.43
C GLN A 264 -13.37 7.05 -6.17
N LYS A 265 -12.58 6.56 -5.20
CA LYS A 265 -12.58 5.15 -4.81
C LYS A 265 -13.97 4.67 -4.38
N TRP A 266 -14.56 5.34 -3.39
CA TRP A 266 -15.85 4.92 -2.85
C TRP A 266 -17.01 5.15 -3.81
N LEU A 267 -16.94 6.18 -4.67
CA LEU A 267 -17.87 6.33 -5.79
C LEU A 267 -17.81 5.14 -6.74
N GLY A 268 -16.60 4.71 -7.11
CA GLY A 268 -16.38 3.55 -7.97
C GLY A 268 -16.94 2.26 -7.37
N CYS A 269 -16.60 1.97 -6.11
CA CYS A 269 -17.09 0.80 -5.39
C CYS A 269 -18.62 0.80 -5.24
N ALA A 270 -19.21 1.92 -4.79
CA ALA A 270 -20.65 2.03 -4.62
C ALA A 270 -21.40 1.91 -5.96
N ALA A 271 -20.88 2.53 -7.03
CA ALA A 271 -21.48 2.44 -8.35
C ALA A 271 -21.39 1.01 -8.92
N ALA A 272 -20.27 0.33 -8.70
CA ALA A 272 -20.08 -1.06 -9.11
C ALA A 272 -21.04 -2.00 -8.36
N ALA A 273 -21.19 -1.82 -7.05
CA ALA A 273 -22.13 -2.58 -6.22
C ALA A 273 -23.60 -2.35 -6.64
N LEU A 274 -23.93 -1.15 -7.12
CA LEU A 274 -25.24 -0.84 -7.70
C LEU A 274 -25.43 -1.37 -9.14
N GLY A 275 -24.38 -1.91 -9.77
CA GLY A 275 -24.39 -2.36 -11.16
C GLY A 275 -24.24 -1.24 -12.19
N ASN A 276 -24.00 0.01 -11.76
CA ASN A 276 -23.75 1.13 -12.66
C ASN A 276 -22.29 1.14 -13.14
N ARG A 277 -22.02 0.28 -14.13
CA ARG A 277 -20.67 0.08 -14.72
C ARG A 277 -20.08 1.38 -15.30
N ALA A 278 -20.91 2.22 -15.92
CA ALA A 278 -20.45 3.45 -16.57
C ALA A 278 -19.86 4.44 -15.55
N THR A 279 -20.59 4.72 -14.46
CA THR A 279 -20.10 5.60 -13.39
C THR A 279 -18.90 5.00 -12.68
N ALA A 280 -18.90 3.69 -12.41
CA ALA A 280 -17.79 3.00 -11.78
C ALA A 280 -16.49 3.11 -12.60
N ASN A 281 -16.56 2.90 -13.91
CA ASN A 281 -15.41 3.03 -14.81
C ASN A 281 -14.81 4.43 -14.81
N VAL A 282 -15.65 5.47 -14.85
CA VAL A 282 -15.18 6.87 -14.80
C VAL A 282 -14.51 7.17 -13.46
N ALA A 283 -15.09 6.72 -12.36
CA ALA A 283 -14.56 6.96 -11.03
C ALA A 283 -13.21 6.26 -10.82
N PHE A 284 -13.08 4.99 -11.23
CA PHE A 284 -11.81 4.26 -11.15
C PHE A 284 -10.74 4.81 -12.10
N ALA A 285 -11.10 5.25 -13.31
CA ALA A 285 -10.16 5.92 -14.19
C ALA A 285 -9.60 7.21 -13.54
N ARG A 286 -10.46 8.00 -12.90
CA ARG A 286 -10.04 9.19 -12.13
C ARG A 286 -9.17 8.83 -10.94
N LEU A 287 -9.52 7.78 -10.19
CA LEU A 287 -8.70 7.27 -9.09
C LEU A 287 -7.26 6.98 -9.56
N LEU A 288 -7.10 6.24 -10.66
CA LEU A 288 -5.78 5.92 -11.21
C LEU A 288 -5.02 7.16 -11.69
N HIS A 289 -5.71 8.18 -12.21
CA HIS A 289 -5.09 9.45 -12.58
C HIS A 289 -4.63 10.29 -11.37
N LEU A 290 -5.31 10.17 -10.23
CA LEU A 290 -5.01 10.93 -9.03
C LEU A 290 -3.92 10.30 -8.15
N LEU A 291 -3.68 8.99 -8.28
CA LEU A 291 -2.70 8.28 -7.46
C LEU A 291 -1.26 8.60 -7.91
N PRO A 292 -0.45 9.25 -7.05
CA PRO A 292 0.89 9.70 -7.43
C PRO A 292 1.97 8.62 -7.28
N ASN A 293 1.68 7.46 -6.68
CA ASN A 293 2.69 6.48 -6.25
C ASN A 293 2.27 5.02 -6.54
N ALA A 294 3.09 4.28 -7.28
CA ALA A 294 2.87 2.87 -7.61
C ALA A 294 2.74 1.95 -6.38
N ALA A 295 3.45 2.23 -5.28
CA ALA A 295 3.34 1.43 -4.05
C ALA A 295 1.96 1.57 -3.39
N LEU A 296 1.35 2.77 -3.49
CA LEU A 296 -0.01 3.04 -3.01
C LEU A 296 -1.08 2.63 -4.04
N VAL A 297 -0.72 2.56 -5.33
CA VAL A 297 -1.58 1.91 -6.34
C VAL A 297 -1.81 0.44 -5.96
N GLY A 298 -0.78 -0.26 -5.47
CA GLY A 298 -0.90 -1.62 -4.95
C GLY A 298 -1.73 -1.73 -3.66
N SER A 299 -1.93 -0.62 -2.95
CA SER A 299 -2.78 -0.57 -1.74
C SER A 299 -4.21 -0.12 -2.03
N VAL A 300 -4.51 0.33 -3.26
CA VAL A 300 -5.90 0.40 -3.73
C VAL A 300 -6.47 -0.98 -3.54
N SER A 301 -7.55 -1.09 -2.74
CA SER A 301 -8.20 -2.35 -2.41
C SER A 301 -8.22 -3.23 -3.66
N PRO A 302 -7.62 -4.45 -3.64
CA PRO A 302 -7.55 -5.32 -4.81
C PRO A 302 -8.91 -5.51 -5.48
N GLU A 303 -9.97 -5.41 -4.69
CA GLU A 303 -11.38 -5.36 -5.11
C GLU A 303 -11.70 -4.22 -6.08
N ALA A 304 -11.25 -3.00 -5.82
CA ALA A 304 -11.50 -1.84 -6.68
C ALA A 304 -10.75 -1.97 -8.02
N LEU A 305 -9.51 -2.46 -7.98
CA LEU A 305 -8.72 -2.70 -9.19
C LEU A 305 -9.31 -3.87 -10.00
N LEU A 306 -9.71 -4.94 -9.32
CA LEU A 306 -10.39 -6.08 -9.92
C LEU A 306 -11.72 -5.68 -10.54
N LEU A 307 -12.52 -4.89 -9.83
CA LEU A 307 -13.77 -4.35 -10.35
C LEU A 307 -13.48 -3.52 -11.60
N PHE A 308 -12.50 -2.63 -11.57
CA PHE A 308 -12.12 -1.86 -12.75
C PHE A 308 -11.74 -2.73 -13.95
N GLU A 309 -10.96 -3.79 -13.76
CA GLU A 309 -10.60 -4.72 -14.84
C GLU A 309 -11.83 -5.50 -15.36
N GLN A 310 -12.68 -6.00 -14.47
CA GLN A 310 -13.93 -6.70 -14.82
C GLN A 310 -14.93 -5.79 -15.55
N LEU A 311 -14.89 -4.49 -15.29
CA LEU A 311 -15.73 -3.50 -15.96
C LEU A 311 -15.18 -3.09 -17.34
N ARG A 312 -13.88 -3.36 -17.62
CA ARG A 312 -13.21 -3.11 -18.91
C ARG A 312 -13.21 -4.31 -19.86
N ALA A 313 -13.30 -5.53 -19.35
CA ALA A 313 -13.36 -6.72 -20.19
C ALA A 313 -14.62 -6.69 -21.08
N PRO A 314 -14.53 -6.94 -22.40
CA PRO A 314 -15.70 -7.09 -23.24
C PRO A 314 -16.54 -8.26 -22.72
N GLN A 315 -17.85 -8.06 -22.61
CA GLN A 315 -18.78 -9.17 -22.36
C GLN A 315 -18.91 -9.91 -23.69
N ASP A 316 -18.36 -11.13 -23.77
CA ASP A 316 -18.72 -12.03 -24.88
C ASP A 316 -20.24 -12.29 -24.76
N GLU A 317 -21.00 -11.77 -25.75
CA GLU A 317 -22.42 -12.10 -26.00
C GLU A 317 -22.55 -13.43 -26.75
#